data_AF-A0A6P0VBS8-F1
#
_entry.id   AF-A0A6P0VBS8-F1
#
_cell.length_a   1.000
_cell.length_b   1.000
_cell.length_c   1.000
_cell.angle_alpha   90.00
_cell.angle_beta   90.00
_cell.angle_gamma   90.00
#
_symmetry.space_group_name_H-M   'P 1'
#
loop_
_entity.id
_entity.type
_entity.pdbx_description
1 polymer ?
#
loop_
_entity_poly.entity_id
_entity_poly.type
_entity_poly.pdbx_seq_one_letter_code
_entity_poly.pdbx_strand_id
1 'polypeptide(L)'
;MIAPELERETINTISTLKLEKYLKTQGWKKTKLIGDIASVWSCQKQDMTIRVLVPLDREFADFDNRMMEVFSTLEKVENRPKSEIVAALKNNSIIAKSQHREILEFRFNYVDQNSQEAPAKKMGSVLKSLQDFFIAIGESKVQSKRLFVRQEMQSELELSIAEMFHGSFGLRLWLSQYRQLNLFE
;
A
#
# COMPACT_ATOMS: atom_id res chain seq x y z
N MET A 1 11.11 21.06 -14.27
CA MET A 1 9.79 21.33 -14.88
C MET A 1 9.59 20.28 -15.96
N ILE A 2 8.62 19.38 -15.78
CA ILE A 2 8.33 18.31 -16.75
C ILE A 2 7.43 18.91 -17.84
N ALA A 3 7.62 18.53 -19.10
CA ALA A 3 6.74 18.99 -20.18
C ALA A 3 5.30 18.52 -19.93
N PRO A 4 4.26 19.35 -20.16
CA PRO A 4 2.86 19.01 -19.86
C PRO A 4 2.36 17.70 -20.48
N GLU A 5 2.87 17.35 -21.66
CA GLU A 5 2.55 16.11 -22.37
C GLU A 5 3.08 14.88 -21.63
N LEU A 6 4.32 14.93 -21.13
CA LEU A 6 4.94 13.85 -20.38
C LEU A 6 4.26 13.63 -19.02
N GLU A 7 3.75 14.70 -18.39
CA GLU A 7 2.95 14.61 -17.16
C GLU A 7 1.66 13.82 -17.40
N ARG A 8 0.93 14.14 -18.48
CA ARG A 8 -0.32 13.48 -18.85
C ARG A 8 -0.09 11.99 -19.12
N GLU A 9 0.89 11.65 -19.95
CA GLU A 9 1.25 10.25 -20.20
C GLU A 9 1.56 9.50 -18.89
N THR A 10 2.33 10.13 -18.01
CA THR A 10 2.71 9.54 -16.72
C THR A 10 1.49 9.28 -15.83
N ILE A 11 0.53 10.22 -15.78
CA ILE A 11 -0.71 10.08 -15.01
C ILE A 11 -1.59 8.96 -15.58
N ASN A 12 -1.71 8.84 -16.91
CA ASN A 12 -2.53 7.82 -17.56
C ASN A 12 -2.00 6.39 -17.33
N THR A 13 -0.71 6.22 -17.04
CA THR A 13 -0.16 4.92 -16.64
C THR A 13 -0.65 4.44 -15.26
N ILE A 14 -1.21 5.32 -14.43
CA ILE A 14 -1.71 4.96 -13.10
C ILE A 14 -2.99 4.13 -13.22
N SER A 15 -3.06 3.00 -12.53
CA SER A 15 -4.30 2.21 -12.47
C SER A 15 -5.30 2.86 -11.53
N THR A 16 -6.57 2.81 -11.91
CA THR A 16 -7.71 3.30 -11.12
C THR A 16 -7.74 2.65 -9.73
N LEU A 17 -7.44 1.34 -9.66
CA LEU A 17 -7.32 0.62 -8.39
C LEU A 17 -6.21 1.16 -7.47
N LYS A 18 -5.04 1.53 -8.01
CA LYS A 18 -3.96 2.13 -7.21
C LYS A 18 -4.37 3.50 -6.68
N LEU A 19 -5.04 4.30 -7.51
CA LEU A 19 -5.58 5.59 -7.13
C LEU A 19 -6.64 5.47 -6.03
N GLU A 20 -7.59 4.54 -6.16
CA GLU A 20 -8.60 4.29 -5.12
C GLU A 20 -7.96 3.86 -3.78
N LYS A 21 -6.95 2.99 -3.82
CA LYS A 21 -6.19 2.60 -2.62
C LYS A 21 -5.52 3.81 -1.99
N TYR A 22 -4.86 4.65 -2.78
CA TYR A 22 -4.22 5.87 -2.31
C TYR A 22 -5.22 6.85 -1.69
N LEU A 23 -6.36 7.09 -2.33
CA LEU A 23 -7.42 7.94 -1.78
C LEU A 23 -7.85 7.44 -0.39
N LYS A 24 -8.13 6.13 -0.27
CA LYS A 24 -8.48 5.51 1.01
C LYS A 24 -7.39 5.72 2.05
N THR A 25 -6.11 5.56 1.69
CA THR A 25 -5.00 5.75 2.63
C THR A 25 -4.83 7.21 3.05
N GLN A 26 -5.11 8.17 2.17
CA GLN A 26 -5.09 9.61 2.47
C GLN A 26 -6.38 10.12 3.16
N GLY A 27 -7.23 9.23 3.67
CA GLY A 27 -8.41 9.60 4.45
C GLY A 27 -9.63 10.00 3.61
N TRP A 28 -9.59 9.82 2.29
CA TRP A 28 -10.78 9.95 1.46
C TRP A 28 -11.70 8.74 1.68
N LYS A 29 -13.01 9.00 1.63
CA LYS A 29 -14.05 7.99 1.76
C LYS A 29 -14.78 7.83 0.44
N LYS A 30 -14.90 6.60 -0.06
CA LYS A 30 -15.77 6.27 -1.20
C LYS A 30 -17.22 6.50 -0.76
N THR A 31 -17.90 7.47 -1.37
CA THR A 31 -19.28 7.83 -1.03
C THR A 31 -20.30 7.26 -1.99
N LYS A 32 -19.92 7.02 -3.24
CA LYS A 32 -20.83 6.53 -4.28
C LYS A 32 -20.07 5.76 -5.35
N LEU A 33 -20.73 4.77 -5.94
CA LEU A 33 -20.34 4.13 -7.18
C LEU A 33 -21.38 4.50 -8.25
N ILE A 34 -20.93 4.86 -9.44
CA ILE A 34 -21.78 5.23 -10.59
C ILE A 34 -21.60 4.14 -11.64
N GLY A 35 -22.43 3.09 -11.55
CA GLY A 35 -22.30 1.89 -12.38
C GLY A 35 -20.86 1.37 -12.37
N ASP A 36 -20.37 0.97 -13.53
CA ASP A 36 -18.99 0.52 -13.72
C ASP A 36 -18.07 1.61 -14.31
N ILE A 37 -18.58 2.83 -14.45
CA ILE A 37 -17.87 3.92 -15.17
C ILE A 37 -17.08 4.85 -14.24
N ALA A 38 -17.54 5.05 -13.00
CA ALA A 38 -16.87 5.99 -12.09
C ALA A 38 -17.19 5.72 -10.61
N SER A 39 -16.30 6.16 -9.72
CA SER A 39 -16.53 6.23 -8.28
C SER A 39 -16.36 7.64 -7.74
N VAL A 40 -17.19 8.00 -6.74
CA VAL A 40 -17.14 9.30 -6.07
C VAL A 40 -16.49 9.13 -4.70
N TRP A 41 -15.48 9.95 -4.45
CA TRP A 41 -14.73 9.98 -3.21
C TRP A 41 -14.82 11.36 -2.57
N SER A 42 -14.85 11.43 -1.24
CA SER A 42 -14.89 12.68 -0.50
C SER A 42 -13.93 12.72 0.67
N CYS A 43 -13.45 13.91 0.99
CA CYS A 43 -12.70 14.19 2.21
C CYS A 43 -13.21 15.48 2.87
N GLN A 44 -13.00 15.62 4.18
CA GLN A 44 -13.27 16.85 4.93
C GLN A 44 -11.97 17.62 5.12
N LYS A 45 -11.97 18.92 4.79
CA LYS A 45 -10.86 19.85 5.03
C LYS A 45 -11.43 21.21 5.41
N GLN A 46 -11.02 21.73 6.57
CA GLN A 46 -11.33 23.11 7.01
C GLN A 46 -12.81 23.49 6.75
N ASP A 47 -13.72 22.65 7.25
CA ASP A 47 -15.18 22.78 7.14
C ASP A 47 -15.79 22.67 5.73
N MET A 48 -15.02 22.27 4.73
CA MET A 48 -15.49 21.96 3.39
C MET A 48 -15.39 20.48 3.06
N THR A 49 -16.46 19.96 2.44
CA THR A 49 -16.45 18.62 1.84
C THR A 49 -15.96 18.72 0.40
N ILE A 50 -14.77 18.20 0.16
CA ILE A 50 -14.20 18.15 -1.20
C ILE A 50 -14.55 16.80 -1.79
N ARG A 51 -14.90 16.79 -3.08
CA ARG A 51 -15.27 15.57 -3.82
C ARG A 51 -14.44 15.44 -5.07
N VAL A 52 -14.13 14.19 -5.40
CA VAL A 52 -13.45 13.83 -6.64
C VAL A 52 -14.16 12.64 -7.27
N LEU A 53 -14.23 12.65 -8.60
CA LEU A 53 -14.80 11.58 -9.40
C LEU A 53 -13.65 10.83 -10.07
N VAL A 54 -13.46 9.58 -9.67
CA VAL A 54 -12.42 8.70 -10.21
C VAL A 54 -13.04 7.90 -11.36
N PRO A 55 -12.54 8.06 -12.60
CA PRO A 55 -13.00 7.24 -13.71
C PRO A 55 -12.54 5.79 -13.49
N LEU A 56 -13.42 4.82 -13.79
CA LEU A 56 -13.14 3.39 -13.65
C LEU A 56 -12.98 2.71 -15.00
N ASP A 57 -13.70 3.20 -16.02
CA ASP A 57 -13.65 2.70 -17.39
C ASP A 57 -12.61 3.47 -18.21
N ARG A 58 -11.58 2.75 -18.68
CA ARG A 58 -10.48 3.32 -19.50
C ARG A 58 -10.86 3.52 -20.96
N GLU A 59 -11.93 2.88 -21.42
CA GLU A 59 -12.40 3.00 -22.80
C GLU A 59 -13.22 4.28 -23.03
N PHE A 60 -13.51 5.02 -21.95
CA PHE A 60 -14.20 6.31 -22.04
C PHE A 60 -13.32 7.36 -22.73
N ALA A 61 -13.86 8.03 -23.74
CA ALA A 61 -13.10 8.94 -24.61
C ALA A 61 -12.43 10.11 -23.86
N ASP A 62 -12.95 10.54 -22.71
CA ASP A 62 -12.39 11.62 -21.89
C ASP A 62 -11.64 11.11 -20.64
N PHE A 63 -11.35 9.80 -20.55
CA PHE A 63 -10.70 9.17 -19.39
C PHE A 63 -9.46 9.94 -18.92
N ASP A 64 -8.58 10.31 -19.86
CA ASP A 64 -7.35 11.05 -19.60
C ASP A 64 -7.63 12.41 -18.96
N ASN A 65 -8.65 13.13 -19.44
CA ASN A 65 -9.03 14.43 -18.90
C ASN A 65 -9.56 14.27 -17.46
N ARG A 66 -10.35 13.22 -17.21
CA ARG A 66 -10.88 12.91 -15.87
C ARG A 66 -9.78 12.55 -14.90
N MET A 67 -8.81 11.75 -15.32
CA MET A 67 -7.62 11.48 -14.51
C MET A 67 -6.87 12.77 -14.18
N MET A 68 -6.65 13.65 -15.15
CA MET A 68 -6.00 14.95 -14.90
C MET A 68 -6.77 15.83 -13.90
N GLU A 69 -8.12 15.83 -13.96
CA GLU A 69 -8.97 16.54 -12.99
C GLU A 69 -8.79 15.98 -11.57
N VAL A 70 -8.71 14.65 -11.42
CA VAL A 70 -8.46 13.99 -10.13
C VAL A 70 -7.14 14.49 -9.54
N PHE A 71 -6.04 14.40 -10.30
CA PHE A 71 -4.73 14.81 -9.82
C PHE A 71 -4.64 16.31 -9.54
N SER A 72 -5.32 17.14 -10.32
CA SER A 72 -5.40 18.59 -10.07
C SER A 72 -6.16 18.93 -8.79
N THR A 73 -7.18 18.12 -8.47
CA THR A 73 -7.89 18.24 -7.19
C THR A 73 -7.00 17.81 -6.03
N LEU A 74 -6.31 16.67 -6.16
CA LEU A 74 -5.40 16.17 -5.13
C LEU A 74 -4.24 17.15 -4.85
N GLU A 75 -3.65 17.74 -5.88
CA GLU A 75 -2.59 18.74 -5.72
C GLU A 75 -3.01 19.92 -4.85
N LYS A 76 -4.22 20.43 -5.06
CA LYS A 76 -4.79 21.52 -4.26
C LYS A 76 -5.11 21.10 -2.83
N VAL A 77 -5.68 19.90 -2.65
CA VAL A 77 -6.11 19.39 -1.34
C VAL A 77 -4.94 18.99 -0.45
N GLU A 78 -3.92 18.38 -1.05
CA GLU A 78 -2.72 17.90 -0.37
C GLU A 78 -1.64 18.98 -0.25
N ASN A 79 -1.81 20.12 -0.94
CA ASN A 79 -0.80 21.17 -1.06
C ASN A 79 0.56 20.58 -1.48
N ARG A 80 0.52 19.67 -2.44
CA ARG A 80 1.63 18.82 -2.86
C ARG A 80 1.62 18.70 -4.38
N PRO A 81 2.77 18.86 -5.06
CA PRO A 81 2.80 18.84 -6.52
C PRO A 81 2.37 17.47 -7.09
N LYS A 82 1.66 17.46 -8.22
CA LYS A 82 1.19 16.22 -8.88
C LYS A 82 2.29 15.20 -9.09
N SER A 83 3.49 15.64 -9.49
CA SER A 83 4.64 14.76 -9.73
C SER A 83 4.99 13.89 -8.51
N GLU A 84 4.87 14.46 -7.31
CA GLU A 84 5.13 13.72 -6.07
C GLU A 84 3.99 12.77 -5.70
N ILE A 85 2.74 13.16 -5.97
CA ILE A 85 1.56 12.31 -5.79
C ILE A 85 1.66 11.09 -6.72
N VAL A 86 2.02 11.32 -7.99
CA VAL A 86 2.28 10.27 -8.98
C VAL A 86 3.44 9.37 -8.54
N ALA A 87 4.54 9.93 -8.05
CA ALA A 87 5.66 9.15 -7.53
C ALA A 87 5.23 8.25 -6.36
N ALA A 88 4.41 8.77 -5.45
CA ALA A 88 3.85 7.98 -4.34
C ALA A 88 2.97 6.83 -4.85
N LEU A 89 2.13 7.07 -5.86
CA LEU A 89 1.30 6.05 -6.50
C LEU A 89 2.08 4.97 -7.26
N LYS A 90 3.25 5.33 -7.81
CA LYS A 90 4.14 4.38 -8.51
C LYS A 90 4.98 3.56 -7.53
N ASN A 91 5.34 4.11 -6.37
CA ASN A 91 6.24 3.47 -5.42
C ASN A 91 5.55 3.22 -4.07
N ASN A 92 5.14 1.98 -3.83
CA ASN A 92 4.50 1.54 -2.58
C ASN A 92 5.33 1.87 -1.32
N SER A 93 6.67 1.96 -1.43
CA SER A 93 7.55 2.33 -0.31
C SER A 93 7.37 3.79 0.12
N ILE A 94 6.94 4.68 -0.77
CA ILE A 94 6.67 6.10 -0.46
C ILE A 94 5.34 6.21 0.31
N ILE A 95 4.31 5.48 -0.12
CA ILE A 95 3.04 5.42 0.62
C ILE A 95 3.29 4.84 2.02
N ALA A 96 4.02 3.74 2.13
CA ALA A 96 4.35 3.15 3.41
C ALA A 96 5.11 4.12 4.33
N LYS A 97 6.15 4.81 3.84
CA LYS A 97 6.89 5.82 4.61
C LYS A 97 6.01 6.98 5.07
N SER A 98 5.16 7.54 4.18
CA SER A 98 4.23 8.63 4.55
C SER A 98 3.23 8.20 5.63
N GLN A 99 2.87 6.92 5.64
CA GLN A 99 1.93 6.32 6.59
C GLN A 99 2.62 5.72 7.82
N HIS A 100 3.92 5.95 7.99
CA HIS A 100 4.69 5.39 9.12
C HIS A 100 4.61 3.86 9.18
N ARG A 101 4.39 3.20 8.02
CA ARG A 101 4.39 1.75 7.87
C ARG A 101 5.81 1.30 7.58
N GLU A 102 6.27 0.32 8.34
CA GLU A 102 7.53 -0.36 8.08
C GLU A 102 7.33 -1.44 7.03
N ILE A 103 8.11 -1.42 5.95
CA ILE A 103 8.19 -2.51 4.99
C ILE A 103 9.48 -3.27 5.30
N LEU A 104 9.33 -4.55 5.63
CA LEU A 104 10.45 -5.49 5.74
C LEU A 104 10.41 -6.39 4.51
N GLU A 105 11.49 -6.37 3.73
CA GLU A 105 11.69 -7.27 2.60
C GLU A 105 12.73 -8.32 2.99
N PHE A 106 12.32 -9.58 2.99
CA PHE A 106 13.21 -10.71 3.23
C PHE A 106 13.45 -11.46 1.92
N ARG A 107 14.72 -11.61 1.56
CA ARG A 107 15.15 -12.45 0.43
C ARG A 107 15.89 -13.65 1.00
N PHE A 108 15.33 -14.84 0.78
CA PHE A 108 15.96 -16.09 1.19
C PHE A 108 16.66 -16.73 -0.01
N ASN A 109 17.95 -17.02 0.13
CA ASN A 109 18.73 -17.74 -0.86
C ASN A 109 19.01 -19.16 -0.37
N TYR A 110 18.89 -20.14 -1.26
CA TYR A 110 19.35 -21.50 -0.96
C TYR A 110 20.88 -21.56 -1.05
N VAL A 111 21.49 -22.27 -0.09
CA VAL A 111 22.95 -22.52 -0.08
C VAL A 111 23.37 -23.36 -1.28
N ASP A 112 22.47 -24.23 -1.76
CA ASP A 112 22.65 -24.97 -3.00
C ASP A 112 22.02 -24.20 -4.17
N GLN A 113 22.89 -23.63 -5.02
CA GLN A 113 22.49 -22.82 -6.18
C GLN A 113 21.83 -23.65 -7.30
N ASN A 114 21.92 -24.98 -7.25
CA ASN A 114 21.31 -25.87 -8.24
C ASN A 114 19.88 -26.30 -7.88
N SER A 115 19.39 -25.93 -6.69
CA SER A 115 18.03 -26.25 -6.26
C SER A 115 17.04 -25.27 -6.90
N GLN A 116 16.35 -25.70 -7.95
CA GLN A 116 15.26 -24.93 -8.58
C GLN A 116 13.98 -24.93 -7.75
N GLU A 117 13.91 -25.78 -6.72
CA GLU A 117 12.72 -25.96 -5.90
C GLU A 117 13.03 -25.66 -4.44
N ALA A 118 12.07 -25.01 -3.81
CA ALA A 118 12.04 -24.75 -2.39
C ALA A 118 11.28 -25.88 -1.69
N PRO A 119 11.89 -26.68 -0.80
CA PRO A 119 11.14 -27.71 -0.09
C PRO A 119 10.02 -27.08 0.74
N ALA A 120 8.76 -27.43 0.46
CA ALA A 120 7.59 -26.84 1.11
C ALA A 120 7.66 -26.89 2.63
N LYS A 121 8.22 -27.98 3.20
CA LYS A 121 8.44 -28.13 4.64
C LYS A 121 9.40 -27.07 5.21
N LYS A 122 10.46 -26.73 4.48
CA LYS A 122 11.44 -25.70 4.87
C LYS A 122 10.86 -24.28 4.72
N MET A 123 10.09 -24.03 3.66
CA MET A 123 9.35 -22.77 3.53
C MET A 123 8.35 -22.59 4.67
N GLY A 124 7.59 -23.65 4.98
CA GLY A 124 6.65 -23.65 6.10
C GLY A 124 7.33 -23.34 7.44
N SER A 125 8.52 -23.89 7.70
CA SER A 125 9.28 -23.56 8.92
C SER A 125 9.75 -22.12 8.95
N VAL A 126 10.24 -21.57 7.83
CA VAL A 126 10.67 -20.16 7.77
C VAL A 126 9.50 -19.21 8.03
N LEU A 127 8.35 -19.47 7.39
CA LEU A 127 7.14 -18.70 7.61
C LEU A 127 6.66 -18.79 9.06
N LYS A 128 6.74 -19.97 9.66
CA LYS A 128 6.37 -20.18 11.06
C LYS A 128 7.29 -19.42 12.01
N SER A 129 8.61 -19.49 11.80
CA SER A 129 9.58 -18.74 12.61
C SER A 129 9.41 -17.23 12.48
N LEU A 130 9.12 -16.72 11.28
CA LEU A 130 8.80 -15.30 11.09
C LEU A 130 7.53 -14.91 11.86
N GLN A 131 6.46 -15.71 11.75
CA GLN A 131 5.24 -15.48 12.50
C GLN A 131 5.50 -15.44 14.02
N ASP A 132 6.25 -16.42 14.54
CA ASP A 132 6.56 -16.51 15.96
C ASP A 132 7.43 -15.32 16.43
N PHE A 133 8.36 -14.84 15.59
CA PHE A 133 9.15 -13.64 15.85
C PHE A 133 8.28 -12.39 15.99
N PHE A 134 7.34 -12.14 15.07
CA PHE A 134 6.44 -10.98 15.18
C PHE A 134 5.47 -11.08 16.35
N ILE A 135 4.98 -12.29 16.67
CA ILE A 135 4.19 -12.52 17.88
C ILE A 135 5.02 -12.15 19.12
N ALA A 136 6.28 -12.59 19.20
CA ALA A 136 7.16 -12.29 20.32
C ALA A 136 7.45 -10.78 20.47
N ILE A 137 7.64 -10.06 19.37
CA ILE A 137 7.76 -8.59 19.38
C ILE A 137 6.47 -7.93 19.88
N GLY A 138 5.31 -8.40 19.41
CA GLY A 138 4.02 -7.90 19.85
C GLY A 138 3.82 -8.11 21.34
N GLU A 139 4.12 -9.32 21.84
CA GLU A 139 4.03 -9.69 23.25
C GLU A 139 5.02 -8.90 24.12
N SER A 140 6.25 -8.64 23.64
CA SER A 140 7.27 -7.89 24.41
C SER A 140 6.88 -6.42 24.64
N LYS A 141 6.18 -5.78 23.69
CA LYS A 141 5.68 -4.40 23.85
C LYS A 141 4.37 -4.29 24.64
N VAL A 142 3.70 -5.42 24.93
CA VAL A 142 2.41 -5.49 25.67
C VAL A 142 2.61 -5.79 27.16
N GLN A 143 3.86 -5.88 27.66
CA GLN A 143 4.15 -6.04 29.10
C GLN A 143 3.62 -4.92 30.01
N SER A 144 3.00 -3.86 29.47
CA SER A 144 2.30 -2.82 30.25
C SER A 144 0.78 -3.01 30.40
N LYS A 145 0.09 -3.99 29.76
CA LYS A 145 -1.34 -4.27 30.01
C LYS A 145 -1.79 -5.68 29.54
N ARG A 146 -2.19 -6.49 30.54
CA ARG A 146 -2.72 -7.89 30.54
C ARG A 146 -3.36 -8.46 29.26
N LEU A 147 -2.94 -9.70 28.92
CA LEU A 147 -3.66 -10.94 28.51
C LEU A 147 -4.78 -10.95 27.44
N PHE A 148 -5.29 -9.81 26.96
CA PHE A 148 -6.42 -9.79 26.01
C PHE A 148 -6.01 -9.73 24.53
N VAL A 149 -4.70 -9.62 24.24
CA VAL A 149 -4.20 -9.11 22.94
C VAL A 149 -3.81 -10.21 21.94
N ARG A 150 -3.81 -11.49 22.34
CA ARG A 150 -3.29 -12.59 21.51
C ARG A 150 -4.15 -12.91 20.27
N GLN A 151 -5.46 -12.72 20.35
CA GLN A 151 -6.37 -12.93 19.22
C GLN A 151 -6.48 -11.71 18.31
N GLU A 152 -6.43 -10.49 18.85
CA GLU A 152 -6.41 -9.25 18.06
C GLU A 152 -5.13 -9.14 17.21
N MET A 153 -3.95 -9.35 17.78
CA MET A 153 -2.68 -9.22 17.03
C MET A 153 -2.51 -10.23 15.89
N GLN A 154 -3.08 -11.44 16.01
CA GLN A 154 -3.05 -12.42 14.91
C GLN A 154 -3.91 -12.00 13.72
N SER A 155 -4.95 -11.20 13.95
CA SER A 155 -5.77 -10.62 12.86
C SER A 155 -5.15 -9.35 12.23
N GLU A 156 -4.16 -8.75 12.88
CA GLU A 156 -3.55 -7.48 12.45
C GLU A 156 -2.24 -7.63 11.65
N LEU A 157 -1.67 -8.83 11.64
CA LEU A 157 -0.46 -9.20 10.90
C LEU A 157 -0.84 -9.94 9.62
N GLU A 158 -0.79 -9.24 8.48
CA GLU A 158 -0.96 -9.88 7.17
C GLU A 158 0.42 -10.20 6.57
N LEU A 159 0.67 -11.49 6.35
CA LEU A 159 1.85 -11.98 5.64
C LEU A 159 1.44 -12.38 4.22
N SER A 160 2.13 -11.85 3.21
CA SER A 160 1.93 -12.25 1.83
C SER A 160 3.25 -12.60 1.14
N ILE A 161 3.21 -13.60 0.27
CA ILE A 161 4.31 -13.89 -0.65
C ILE A 161 4.33 -12.77 -1.68
N ALA A 162 5.46 -12.06 -1.76
CA ALA A 162 5.59 -10.91 -2.63
C ALA A 162 5.84 -11.35 -4.07
N GLU A 163 6.89 -12.15 -4.28
CA GLU A 163 7.36 -12.63 -5.58
C GLU A 163 8.15 -13.94 -5.41
N MET A 164 8.18 -14.79 -6.43
CA MET A 164 9.01 -15.99 -6.50
C MET A 164 10.07 -15.79 -7.59
N PHE A 165 11.33 -16.09 -7.30
CA PHE A 165 12.45 -15.91 -8.22
C PHE A 165 13.24 -17.22 -8.36
N HIS A 166 14.18 -17.27 -9.30
CA HIS A 166 15.07 -18.41 -9.45
C HIS A 166 15.94 -18.58 -8.18
N GLY A 167 15.77 -19.70 -7.47
CA GLY A 167 16.52 -20.01 -6.24
C GLY A 167 16.21 -19.09 -5.03
N SER A 168 15.16 -18.27 -5.08
CA SER A 168 14.77 -17.41 -3.96
C SER A 168 13.29 -17.06 -3.96
N PHE A 169 12.79 -16.59 -2.82
CA PHE A 169 11.43 -16.07 -2.69
C PHE A 169 11.45 -14.80 -1.84
N GLY A 170 10.58 -13.86 -2.21
CA GLY A 170 10.37 -12.60 -1.49
C GLY A 170 9.14 -12.70 -0.59
N LEU A 171 9.29 -12.35 0.68
CA LEU A 171 8.17 -12.19 1.60
C LEU A 171 7.93 -10.71 1.89
N ARG A 172 6.65 -10.31 1.92
CA ARG A 172 6.25 -8.98 2.34
C ARG A 172 5.31 -9.08 3.52
N LEU A 173 5.67 -8.35 4.57
CA LEU A 173 4.94 -8.28 5.82
C LEU A 173 4.30 -6.91 5.95
N TRP A 174 3.06 -6.89 6.42
CA TRP A 174 2.31 -5.66 6.63
C TRP A 174 1.70 -5.69 8.02
N LEU A 175 1.94 -4.64 8.79
CA LEU A 175 1.27 -4.39 10.06
C LEU A 175 0.09 -3.43 9.82
N SER A 176 -1.09 -3.76 10.33
CA SER A 176 -2.24 -2.85 10.30
C SER A 176 -2.01 -1.63 11.21
N GLN A 177 -2.75 -0.55 10.97
CA GLN A 177 -2.39 0.87 11.22
C GLN A 177 -2.17 1.34 12.68
N TYR A 178 -2.05 0.48 13.68
CA TYR A 178 -1.98 0.90 15.09
C TYR A 178 -0.75 0.39 15.82
N ARG A 179 0.42 0.94 15.45
CA ARG A 179 1.65 1.17 16.27
C ARG A 179 2.87 0.98 15.37
N GLN A 180 3.69 2.03 15.25
CA GLN A 180 5.07 1.86 14.79
C GLN A 180 5.77 0.91 15.76
N LEU A 181 6.13 -0.26 15.27
CA LEU A 181 7.04 -1.12 15.98
C LEU A 181 8.45 -0.61 15.66
N ASN A 182 8.98 0.38 16.37
CA ASN A 182 10.43 0.67 16.25
C ASN A 182 11.18 -0.64 16.55
N LEU A 183 11.70 -1.31 15.52
CA LEU A 183 12.33 -2.63 15.58
C LEU A 183 13.86 -2.54 15.67
N PHE A 184 14.41 -1.37 15.37
CA PHE A 184 15.84 -1.10 15.37
C PHE A 184 16.06 0.24 16.07
N GLU A 185 16.56 0.19 17.31
CA GLU A 185 17.30 1.29 17.95
C GLU A 185 18.78 1.16 17.60
#